data_AF-A0A087UH29-F1
#
_entry.id   AF-A0A087UH29-F1
#
_cell.length_a   1.000
_cell.length_b   1.000
_cell.length_c   1.000
_cell.angle_alpha   90.00
_cell.angle_beta   90.00
_cell.angle_gamma   90.00
#
_symmetry.space_group_name_H-M   'P 1'
#
loop_
_entity.id
_entity.type
_entity.pdbx_description
1 polymer ?
#
loop_
_entity_poly.entity_id
_entity_poly.type
_entity_poly.pdbx_seq_one_letter_code
_entity_poly.pdbx_strand_id
1 'polypeptide(L)'
;MRNGYWIILDELNLAPTEVMEALNRVLDDNRELFIAETQTLVKAHSGFMIFATQNPPGLYGGRKLLSRAFRNRFIELHFNEIPPSELEIILEKRCKIPLSYSKKLVAVMQELQVRRRESGVFAGKQGYITLRDLFRWGERYAYASKQTGTFYDWEQHL
;
A
#
# COMPACT_ATOMS: atom_id res chain seq x y z
N MET A 1 -9.14 19.14 -7.48
CA MET A 1 -9.64 19.47 -8.85
C MET A 1 -9.45 20.94 -9.22
N ARG A 2 -10.14 21.90 -8.60
CA ARG A 2 -10.07 23.33 -8.99
C ARG A 2 -8.67 23.95 -8.86
N ASN A 3 -7.91 23.53 -7.85
CA ASN A 3 -6.58 24.10 -7.54
C ASN A 3 -5.41 23.29 -8.15
N GLY A 4 -5.68 22.32 -9.03
CA GLY A 4 -4.63 21.51 -9.65
C GLY A 4 -3.98 20.45 -8.77
N TYR A 5 -4.36 20.32 -7.49
CA TYR A 5 -3.78 19.31 -6.61
C TYR A 5 -4.03 17.88 -7.07
N TRP A 6 -3.02 17.02 -6.88
CA TRP A 6 -3.13 15.61 -7.20
C TRP A 6 -3.95 14.86 -6.15
N ILE A 7 -4.64 13.81 -6.58
CA ILE A 7 -5.39 12.92 -5.70
C ILE A 7 -4.88 11.50 -5.91
N ILE A 8 -4.70 10.78 -4.80
CA ILE A 8 -4.40 9.35 -4.79
C ILE A 8 -5.62 8.62 -4.23
N LEU A 9 -6.16 7.68 -5.00
CA LEU A 9 -7.27 6.83 -4.61
C LEU A 9 -6.73 5.44 -4.27
N ASP A 10 -6.88 5.04 -3.01
CA ASP A 10 -6.44 3.72 -2.54
C ASP A 10 -7.55 2.68 -2.70
N GLU A 11 -7.18 1.46 -3.08
CA GLU A 11 -8.09 0.32 -3.31
C GLU A 11 -9.31 0.68 -4.18
N LEU A 12 -9.07 1.25 -5.37
CA LEU A 12 -10.13 1.76 -6.26
C LEU A 12 -11.19 0.71 -6.61
N ASN A 13 -10.81 -0.57 -6.65
CA ASN A 13 -11.71 -1.68 -6.93
C ASN A 13 -12.72 -2.01 -5.80
N LEU A 14 -12.62 -1.35 -4.64
CA LEU A 14 -13.61 -1.40 -3.56
C LEU A 14 -14.59 -0.23 -3.62
N ALA A 15 -14.38 0.74 -4.51
CA ALA A 15 -15.23 1.92 -4.58
C ALA A 15 -16.69 1.56 -4.95
N PRO A 16 -17.67 2.29 -4.39
CA PRO A 16 -19.06 2.25 -4.85
C PRO A 16 -19.19 2.60 -6.33
N THR A 17 -20.25 2.10 -6.98
CA THR A 17 -20.47 2.32 -8.43
C THR A 17 -20.62 3.80 -8.76
N GLU A 18 -21.26 4.55 -7.87
CA GLU A 18 -21.52 5.99 -7.98
C GLU A 18 -20.20 6.79 -8.05
N VAL A 19 -19.21 6.37 -7.25
CA VAL A 19 -17.86 6.97 -7.27
C VAL A 19 -17.17 6.68 -8.60
N MET A 20 -17.33 5.46 -9.13
CA MET A 20 -16.73 5.08 -10.41
C MET A 20 -17.35 5.85 -11.58
N GLU A 21 -18.65 6.11 -11.55
CA GLU A 21 -19.36 6.93 -12.54
C GLU A 21 -18.91 8.39 -12.49
N ALA A 22 -18.75 8.96 -11.30
CA ALA A 22 -18.20 10.29 -11.13
C ALA A 22 -16.77 10.39 -11.69
N LEU A 23 -15.92 9.41 -11.39
CA LEU A 23 -14.56 9.35 -11.91
C LEU A 23 -14.53 9.22 -13.43
N ASN A 24 -15.45 8.48 -14.04
CA ASN A 24 -15.53 8.37 -15.50
C ASN A 24 -15.65 9.72 -16.18
N ARG A 25 -16.46 10.65 -15.66
CA ARG A 25 -16.62 11.99 -16.24
C ARG A 25 -15.35 12.85 -16.10
N VAL A 26 -14.62 12.65 -15.01
CA VAL A 26 -13.37 13.39 -14.72
C VAL A 26 -12.19 12.86 -15.52
N LEU A 27 -12.17 11.56 -15.80
CA LEU A 27 -11.10 10.88 -16.53
C LEU A 27 -11.32 10.86 -18.05
N ASP A 28 -12.52 11.23 -18.52
CA ASP A 28 -12.79 11.46 -19.94
C ASP A 28 -12.23 12.81 -20.43
N ASP A 29 -12.30 13.04 -21.74
CA ASP A 29 -11.79 14.26 -22.40
C ASP A 29 -12.40 15.55 -21.83
N ASN A 30 -13.63 15.47 -21.32
CA ASN A 30 -14.33 16.60 -20.72
C ASN A 30 -13.65 17.12 -19.43
N ARG A 31 -12.95 16.24 -18.69
CA ARG A 31 -12.28 16.56 -17.41
C ARG A 31 -13.17 17.33 -16.43
N GLU A 32 -14.42 16.93 -16.28
CA GLU A 32 -15.44 17.66 -15.52
C GLU A 32 -16.19 16.76 -14.53
N LEU A 33 -16.52 17.29 -13.36
CA LEU A 33 -17.35 16.65 -12.35
C LEU A 33 -18.62 17.46 -12.14
N PHE A 34 -19.78 16.83 -12.28
CA PHE A 34 -21.06 17.46 -11.92
C PHE A 34 -21.45 17.04 -10.49
N ILE A 35 -21.72 18.01 -9.63
CA ILE A 35 -22.14 17.81 -8.24
C ILE A 35 -23.63 18.11 -8.16
N ALA A 36 -24.46 17.08 -8.03
CA ALA A 36 -25.92 17.20 -8.13
C ALA A 36 -26.53 18.03 -6.98
N GLU A 37 -25.99 17.88 -5.77
CA GLU A 37 -26.47 18.53 -4.56
C GLU A 37 -26.34 20.06 -4.60
N THR A 38 -25.33 20.55 -5.32
CA THR A 38 -25.05 21.97 -5.48
C THR A 38 -25.36 22.48 -6.89
N GLN A 39 -25.80 21.58 -7.79
CA GLN A 39 -25.97 21.84 -9.22
C GLN A 39 -24.75 22.49 -9.88
N THR A 40 -23.55 22.16 -9.39
CA THR A 40 -22.31 22.80 -9.87
C THR A 40 -21.54 21.89 -10.80
N LEU A 41 -21.12 22.40 -11.95
CA LEU A 41 -20.14 21.76 -12.81
C LEU A 41 -18.73 22.23 -12.45
N VAL A 42 -17.84 21.30 -12.16
CA VAL A 42 -16.45 21.58 -11.79
C VAL A 42 -15.53 21.03 -12.86
N LYS A 43 -14.90 21.95 -13.62
CA LYS A 43 -13.83 21.60 -14.54
C LYS A 43 -12.52 21.38 -13.80
N ALA A 44 -11.83 20.29 -14.12
CA ALA A 44 -10.54 19.99 -13.55
C ALA A 44 -9.49 20.98 -14.07
N HIS A 45 -8.68 21.50 -13.15
CA HIS A 45 -7.53 22.32 -13.51
C HIS A 45 -6.53 21.53 -14.38
N SER A 46 -5.79 22.18 -15.26
CA SER A 46 -4.85 21.52 -16.18
C SER A 46 -3.83 20.61 -15.45
N GLY A 47 -3.26 21.09 -14.36
CA GLY A 47 -2.34 20.35 -13.49
C GLY A 47 -2.96 19.28 -12.59
N PHE A 48 -4.29 19.13 -12.57
CA PHE A 48 -4.96 18.10 -11.79
C PHE A 48 -4.66 16.71 -12.33
N MET A 49 -4.26 15.79 -11.45
CA MET A 49 -3.94 14.40 -11.80
C MET A 49 -4.54 13.44 -10.78
N ILE A 50 -4.99 12.27 -11.26
CA ILE A 50 -5.49 11.18 -10.43
C ILE A 50 -4.50 10.03 -10.52
N PHE A 51 -4.07 9.54 -9.36
CA PHE A 51 -3.41 8.27 -9.20
C PHE A 51 -4.37 7.32 -8.51
N ALA A 52 -4.36 6.06 -8.91
CA ALA A 52 -5.18 5.03 -8.28
C ALA A 52 -4.35 3.78 -8.05
N THR A 53 -4.56 3.15 -6.90
CA THR A 53 -4.01 1.83 -6.59
C THR A 53 -5.13 0.80 -6.63
N GLN A 54 -4.78 -0.42 -6.98
CA GLN A 54 -5.66 -1.57 -6.82
C GLN A 54 -4.80 -2.81 -6.56
N ASN A 55 -5.31 -3.68 -5.71
CA ASN A 55 -4.77 -5.02 -5.58
C ASN A 55 -5.46 -5.94 -6.59
N PRO A 56 -4.73 -6.88 -7.24
CA PRO A 56 -5.31 -7.77 -8.23
C PRO A 56 -6.48 -8.58 -7.63
N PRO A 57 -7.55 -8.80 -8.41
CA PRO A 57 -8.72 -9.53 -7.96
C PRO A 57 -8.39 -11.02 -7.74
N GLY A 58 -8.98 -11.64 -6.71
CA GLY A 58 -8.85 -13.07 -6.43
C GLY A 58 -8.20 -13.43 -5.09
N LEU A 59 -7.17 -12.69 -4.66
CA LEU A 59 -6.44 -12.98 -3.41
C LEU A 59 -7.20 -12.58 -2.14
N TYR A 60 -8.18 -11.69 -2.26
CA TYR A 60 -8.89 -11.11 -1.13
C TYR A 60 -10.34 -10.77 -1.51
N GLY A 61 -11.31 -11.23 -0.71
CA GLY A 61 -12.74 -11.06 -0.97
C GLY A 61 -13.19 -9.60 -1.11
N GLY A 62 -14.26 -9.38 -1.87
CA GLY A 62 -14.92 -8.07 -2.04
C GLY A 62 -14.35 -7.15 -3.13
N ARG A 63 -13.27 -7.56 -3.82
CA ARG A 63 -12.63 -6.77 -4.90
C ARG A 63 -13.34 -6.98 -6.23
N LYS A 64 -13.90 -5.91 -6.79
CA LYS A 64 -14.58 -5.94 -8.09
C LYS A 64 -13.56 -5.91 -9.23
N LEU A 65 -13.86 -6.59 -10.33
CA LEU A 65 -13.07 -6.45 -11.56
C LEU A 65 -13.39 -5.08 -12.19
N LEU A 66 -12.37 -4.26 -12.45
CA LEU A 66 -12.57 -3.02 -13.20
C LEU A 66 -12.85 -3.35 -14.67
N SER A 67 -13.87 -2.69 -15.24
CA SER A 67 -14.21 -2.87 -16.65
C SER A 67 -13.03 -2.45 -17.54
N ARG A 68 -12.88 -3.09 -18.71
CA ARG A 68 -11.81 -2.75 -19.66
C ARG A 68 -11.90 -1.29 -20.10
N ALA A 69 -13.11 -0.77 -20.32
CA ALA A 69 -13.34 0.62 -20.70
C ALA A 69 -12.86 1.60 -19.62
N PHE A 70 -13.11 1.31 -18.34
CA PHE A 70 -12.63 2.13 -17.23
C PHE A 70 -11.11 2.11 -17.14
N ARG A 71 -10.51 0.92 -17.25
CA ARG A 71 -9.07 0.70 -17.24
C ARG A 71 -8.33 1.43 -18.35
N ASN A 72 -8.90 1.48 -19.55
CA ASN A 72 -8.36 2.22 -20.68
C ASN A 72 -8.23 3.75 -20.45
N ARG A 73 -8.88 4.31 -19.42
CA ARG A 73 -8.72 5.73 -19.02
C ARG A 73 -7.48 5.98 -18.15
N PHE A 74 -6.76 4.93 -17.77
CA PHE A 74 -5.54 4.98 -16.98
C PHE A 74 -4.34 4.49 -17.77
N ILE A 75 -3.17 4.99 -17.40
CA ILE A 75 -1.90 4.32 -17.70
C ILE A 75 -1.70 3.26 -16.61
N GLU A 76 -1.78 1.99 -16.98
CA GLU A 76 -1.60 0.88 -16.05
C GLU A 76 -0.12 0.58 -15.79
N LEU A 77 0.26 0.54 -14.52
CA LEU A 77 1.58 0.12 -14.06
C LEU A 77 1.42 -1.10 -13.16
N HIS A 78 2.18 -2.16 -13.45
CA HIS A 78 2.19 -3.38 -12.65
C HIS A 78 3.41 -3.40 -11.74
N PHE A 79 3.17 -3.50 -10.43
CA PHE A 79 4.21 -3.61 -9.42
C PHE A 79 4.23 -5.04 -8.87
N ASN A 80 5.37 -5.71 -9.01
CA ASN A 80 5.59 -7.02 -8.42
C ASN A 80 6.07 -6.89 -6.97
N GLU A 81 6.10 -8.02 -6.26
CA GLU A 81 6.71 -8.08 -4.93
C GLU A 81 8.20 -7.70 -4.99
N ILE A 82 8.66 -7.00 -3.95
CA ILE A 82 10.06 -6.58 -3.84
C ILE A 82 10.94 -7.81 -3.61
N PRO A 83 12.00 -8.02 -4.42
CA PRO A 83 12.91 -9.14 -4.23
C PRO A 83 13.54 -9.15 -2.82
N PRO A 84 13.81 -10.33 -2.24
CA PRO A 84 14.38 -10.44 -0.89
C PRO A 84 15.72 -9.71 -0.74
N SER A 85 16.59 -9.80 -1.76
CA SER A 85 17.87 -9.09 -1.80
C SER A 85 17.72 -7.57 -1.78
N GLU A 86 16.66 -7.03 -2.39
CA GLU A 86 16.36 -5.59 -2.32
C GLU A 86 15.83 -5.20 -0.94
N LEU A 87 14.98 -6.02 -0.32
CA LEU A 87 14.51 -5.79 1.05
C LEU A 87 15.67 -5.75 2.05
N GLU A 88 16.67 -6.61 1.90
CA GLU A 88 17.89 -6.60 2.72
C GLU A 88 18.62 -5.25 2.63
N ILE A 89 18.78 -4.72 1.42
CA ILE A 89 19.43 -3.42 1.15
C ILE A 89 18.57 -2.27 1.69
N ILE A 90 17.25 -2.34 1.52
CA ILE A 90 16.34 -1.31 2.04
C ILE A 90 16.41 -1.26 3.56
N LEU A 91 16.42 -2.41 4.25
CA LEU A 91 16.58 -2.47 5.70
C LEU A 91 17.92 -1.91 6.16
N GLU A 92 19.00 -2.23 5.44
CA GLU A 92 20.32 -1.68 5.75
C GLU A 92 20.34 -0.15 5.64
N LYS A 93 19.87 0.39 4.51
CA LYS A 93 19.96 1.82 4.24
C LYS A 93 18.94 2.65 5.02
N ARG A 94 17.69 2.17 5.13
CA ARG A 94 16.60 2.91 5.77
C ARG A 94 16.57 2.72 7.28
N CYS A 95 16.72 1.48 7.75
CA CYS A 95 16.62 1.14 9.17
C CYS A 95 18.00 1.08 9.85
N LYS A 96 19.10 1.28 9.12
CA LYS A 96 20.49 1.28 9.66
C LYS A 96 20.85 -0.05 10.34
N ILE A 97 20.25 -1.15 9.89
CA ILE A 97 20.55 -2.49 10.38
C ILE A 97 21.73 -3.05 9.59
N PRO A 98 22.77 -3.63 10.21
CA PRO A 98 23.85 -4.25 9.45
C PRO A 98 23.30 -5.33 8.51
N LEU A 99 23.84 -5.43 7.28
CA LEU A 99 23.34 -6.36 6.25
C LEU A 99 23.22 -7.82 6.72
N SER A 100 24.12 -8.27 7.60
CA SER A 100 24.08 -9.60 8.20
C SER A 100 22.82 -9.86 9.05
N TYR A 101 22.30 -8.83 9.71
CA TYR A 101 21.04 -8.88 10.46
C TYR A 101 19.83 -8.66 9.54
N SER A 102 19.93 -7.79 8.52
CA SER A 102 18.88 -7.61 7.51
C SER A 102 18.53 -8.92 6.81
N LYS A 103 19.54 -9.71 6.42
CA LYS A 103 19.38 -11.07 5.87
C LYS A 103 18.57 -11.99 6.77
N LYS A 104 18.90 -12.01 8.07
CA LYS A 104 18.19 -12.83 9.05
C LYS A 104 16.74 -12.39 9.21
N LEU A 105 16.48 -11.08 9.27
CA LEU A 105 15.12 -10.54 9.40
C LEU A 105 14.24 -10.88 8.20
N VAL A 106 14.77 -10.73 6.98
CA VAL A 106 14.05 -11.09 5.75
C VAL A 106 13.78 -12.60 5.71
N ALA A 107 14.77 -13.44 6.03
CA ALA A 107 14.60 -14.89 6.09
C ALA A 107 13.51 -15.31 7.10
N VAL A 108 13.51 -14.72 8.31
CA VAL A 108 12.49 -14.97 9.33
C VAL A 108 11.10 -14.56 8.84
N MET A 109 10.98 -13.38 8.19
CA MET A 109 9.70 -12.95 7.62
C MET A 109 9.18 -13.96 6.59
N GLN A 110 10.03 -14.42 5.67
CA GLN A 110 9.64 -15.38 4.63
C GLN A 110 9.19 -16.71 5.24
N GLU A 111 9.95 -17.22 6.20
CA GLU A 111 9.62 -18.47 6.89
C GLU A 111 8.27 -18.36 7.61
N LEU A 112 8.02 -17.25 8.30
CA LEU A 112 6.76 -17.00 8.97
C LEU A 112 5.59 -16.86 7.99
N GLN A 113 5.80 -16.25 6.82
CA GLN A 113 4.79 -16.18 5.77
C GLN A 113 4.44 -17.57 5.23
N VAL A 114 5.43 -18.45 5.01
CA VAL A 114 5.20 -19.84 4.59
C VAL A 114 4.37 -20.59 5.64
N ARG A 115 4.84 -20.62 6.90
CA ARG A 115 4.17 -21.33 7.99
C ARG A 115 2.73 -20.87 8.20
N ARG A 116 2.48 -19.55 8.09
CA ARG A 116 1.14 -18.99 8.28
C ARG A 116 0.20 -19.29 7.11
N ARG A 117 0.70 -19.32 5.87
CA ARG A 117 -0.09 -19.75 4.70
C ARG A 117 -0.56 -21.20 4.84
N GLU A 118 0.30 -22.09 5.32
CA GLU A 118 0.00 -23.51 5.51
C GLU A 118 -1.05 -23.76 6.61
N SER A 119 -1.04 -22.93 7.66
CA SER A 119 -1.92 -23.15 8.81
C SER A 119 -3.41 -22.94 8.55
N GLY A 120 -3.82 -22.21 7.49
CA GLY A 120 -5.23 -21.95 7.15
C GLY A 120 -6.07 -21.16 8.18
N VAL A 121 -5.57 -21.01 9.41
CA VAL A 121 -6.28 -20.47 10.59
C VAL A 121 -6.47 -18.94 10.51
N PHE A 122 -5.75 -18.23 9.63
CA PHE A 122 -5.75 -16.77 9.60
C PHE A 122 -6.04 -16.16 8.21
N ALA A 123 -7.10 -16.61 7.53
CA ALA A 123 -7.58 -16.00 6.28
C ALA A 123 -8.17 -14.57 6.42
N GLY A 124 -7.83 -13.82 7.48
CA GLY A 124 -8.26 -12.45 7.73
C GLY A 124 -7.16 -11.40 7.50
N LYS A 125 -7.54 -10.11 7.46
CA LYS A 125 -6.63 -8.94 7.30
C LYS A 125 -5.45 -8.91 8.30
N GLN A 126 -5.52 -9.66 9.42
CA GLN A 126 -4.49 -9.72 10.47
C GLN A 126 -3.63 -10.99 10.47
N GLY A 127 -3.84 -11.90 9.50
CA GLY A 127 -3.15 -13.18 9.47
C GLY A 127 -1.75 -13.17 8.89
N TYR A 128 -1.45 -12.23 8.00
CA TYR A 128 -0.22 -12.23 7.22
C TYR A 128 0.84 -11.32 7.82
N ILE A 129 2.10 -11.78 7.81
CA ILE A 129 3.23 -10.88 8.08
C ILE A 129 3.43 -10.01 6.85
N THR A 130 3.39 -8.70 7.05
CA THR A 130 3.50 -7.70 5.98
C THR A 130 4.86 -7.03 5.99
N LEU A 131 5.20 -6.33 4.90
CA LEU A 131 6.39 -5.47 4.86
C LEU A 131 6.34 -4.39 5.95
N ARG A 132 5.14 -3.95 6.37
CA ARG A 132 4.99 -3.00 7.47
C ARG A 132 5.53 -3.58 8.78
N ASP A 133 5.32 -4.87 9.04
CA ASP A 133 5.84 -5.53 10.24
C ASP A 133 7.36 -5.66 10.20
N LEU A 134 7.91 -6.00 9.04
CA LEU A 134 9.36 -6.03 8.81
C LEU A 134 10.00 -4.66 9.09
N PHE A 135 9.42 -3.58 8.56
CA PHE A 135 9.91 -2.22 8.83
C PHE A 135 9.75 -1.83 10.29
N ARG A 136 8.66 -2.23 10.96
CA ARG A 136 8.51 -2.01 12.41
C ARG A 136 9.58 -2.73 13.23
N TRP A 137 9.95 -3.97 12.85
CA TRP A 137 11.07 -4.68 13.50
C TRP A 137 12.39 -3.93 13.29
N GLY A 138 12.63 -3.46 12.07
CA GLY A 138 13.85 -2.72 11.75
C GLY A 138 13.96 -1.37 12.45
N GLU A 139 12.86 -0.62 12.52
CA GLU A 139 12.80 0.66 13.21
C GLU A 139 13.04 0.50 14.72
N ARG A 140 12.53 -0.56 15.36
CA ARG A 140 12.82 -0.84 16.79
C ARG A 140 14.31 -0.95 17.07
N TYR A 141 15.06 -1.64 16.21
CA TYR A 141 16.51 -1.72 16.33
C TYR A 141 17.18 -0.34 16.19
N ALA A 142 16.75 0.45 15.20
CA ALA A 142 17.28 1.78 14.95
C ALA A 142 17.05 2.76 16.13
N TYR A 143 15.88 2.67 16.78
CA TYR A 143 15.52 3.54 17.90
C TYR A 143 16.09 3.06 19.25
N ALA A 144 16.30 1.75 19.44
CA ALA A 144 16.89 1.19 20.67
C ALA A 144 18.33 1.71 20.91
N SER A 145 19.08 1.95 19.83
CA SER A 145 20.46 2.47 19.89
C SER A 145 20.57 3.92 20.43
N LYS A 146 19.47 4.68 20.56
CA LYS A 146 19.52 6.10 20.97
C LYS A 146 19.32 6.34 22.46
N GLN A 147 19.10 5.32 23.28
CA GLN A 147 19.16 5.46 24.73
C GLN A 147 20.60 5.26 25.23
N THR A 148 21.34 6.36 25.30
CA THR A 148 22.51 6.48 26.18
C THR A 148 22.05 6.45 27.63
N GLY A 149 22.12 5.28 28.26
CA GLY A 149 21.94 5.11 29.70
C GLY A 149 21.30 3.76 30.04
N THR A 150 22.13 2.85 30.57
CA THR A 150 21.77 1.55 31.21
C THR A 150 20.73 0.70 30.48
N PHE A 151 21.23 -0.37 29.82
CA PHE A 151 20.46 -1.44 29.15
C PHE A 151 18.98 -1.55 29.54
N TYR A 152 18.09 -1.38 28.55
CA TYR A 152 16.66 -1.67 28.70
C TYR A 152 16.46 -3.19 28.67
N ASP A 153 15.98 -3.75 29.78
CA ASP A 153 15.70 -5.17 29.94
C ASP A 153 14.41 -5.56 29.19
N TRP A 154 14.54 -6.52 28.27
CA TRP A 154 13.42 -7.03 27.47
C TRP A 154 12.82 -8.32 28.05
N GLU A 155 13.44 -8.93 29.08
CA GLU A 155 12.88 -10.11 29.76
C GLU A 155 11.62 -9.76 30.56
N GLN A 156 11.37 -8.49 30.86
CA GLN A 156 10.17 -8.02 31.57
C GLN A 156 8.84 -8.18 30.80
N HIS A 157 8.88 -8.64 29.54
CA HIS A 157 7.71 -8.81 28.68
C HIS A 157 7.48 -10.28 28.26
N LEU A 158 8.24 -11.21 28.83
CA LEU A 158 7.96 -12.66 28.82
C LEU A 158 7.25 -13.05 30.11
#